data_AF-A0A662MVC4-F1
#
_entry.id   AF-A0A662MVC4-F1
#
_cell.length_a   1.000
_cell.length_b   1.000
_cell.length_c   1.000
_cell.angle_alpha   90.00
_cell.angle_beta   90.00
_cell.angle_gamma   90.00
#
_symmetry.space_group_name_H-M   'P 1'
#
loop_
_entity.id
_entity.type
_entity.pdbx_description
1 polymer ?
#
loop_
_entity_poly.entity_id
_entity_poly.type
_entity_poly.pdbx_seq_one_letter_code
_entity_poly.pdbx_strand_id
1 'polypeptide(L)'
;MEKLRRYTNMLISKMGFAEEIYGIRINYLPLLIGEETIVLDRRDGRIKRLGDKKPLSDEELRTLEEDIIQAIESGKVELYLTLTFGEDVGPPL
;
A
#
# COMPACT_ATOMS: atom_id res chain seq x y z
N MET A 1 0.47 -16.23 -4.85
CA MET A 1 0.67 -15.14 -5.86
C MET A 1 -0.60 -14.64 -6.53
N GLU A 2 -1.51 -15.47 -7.08
CA GLU A 2 -2.73 -14.94 -7.73
C GLU A 2 -3.66 -14.22 -6.73
N LYS A 3 -3.80 -14.76 -5.51
CA LYS A 3 -4.55 -14.14 -4.42
C LYS A 3 -3.99 -12.76 -4.06
N LEU A 4 -2.69 -12.68 -3.78
CA LEU A 4 -2.01 -11.40 -3.52
C LEU A 4 -2.21 -10.38 -4.65
N ARG A 5 -2.12 -10.80 -5.92
CA ARG A 5 -2.36 -9.93 -7.08
C ARG A 5 -3.77 -9.34 -7.10
N ARG A 6 -4.79 -10.11 -6.72
CA ARG A 6 -6.17 -9.60 -6.63
C ARG A 6 -6.27 -8.51 -5.57
N TYR A 7 -5.65 -8.72 -4.41
CA TYR A 7 -5.61 -7.73 -3.34
C TYR A 7 -4.86 -6.46 -3.74
N THR A 8 -3.68 -6.57 -4.34
CA THR A 8 -2.92 -5.38 -4.77
C THR A 8 -3.66 -4.58 -5.83
N ASN A 9 -4.36 -5.23 -6.77
CA ASN A 9 -5.18 -4.55 -7.77
C ASN A 9 -6.33 -3.78 -7.11
N MET A 10 -7.03 -4.40 -6.15
CA MET A 10 -8.08 -3.74 -5.37
C MET A 10 -7.53 -2.51 -4.64
N LEU A 11 -6.36 -2.62 -4.00
CA LEU A 11 -5.74 -1.50 -3.30
C LEU A 11 -5.37 -0.35 -4.26
N ILE A 12 -4.82 -0.64 -5.45
CA ILE A 12 -4.53 0.38 -6.47
C ILE A 12 -5.80 1.12 -6.87
N SER A 13 -6.93 0.41 -7.05
CA SER A 13 -8.22 1.04 -7.33
C SER A 13 -8.68 1.94 -6.16
N LYS A 14 -8.55 1.48 -4.91
CA LYS A 14 -8.87 2.29 -3.72
C LYS A 14 -8.01 3.54 -3.61
N MET A 15 -6.70 3.42 -3.88
CA MET A 15 -5.78 4.57 -3.92
C MET A 15 -6.24 5.58 -4.97
N GLY A 16 -6.58 5.13 -6.19
CA GLY A 16 -7.07 6.01 -7.25
C GLY A 16 -8.38 6.74 -6.88
N PHE A 17 -9.32 6.03 -6.28
CA PHE A 17 -10.56 6.63 -5.78
C PHE A 17 -10.29 7.68 -4.69
N ALA A 18 -9.35 7.41 -3.79
CA ALA A 18 -8.98 8.35 -2.75
C ALA A 18 -8.26 9.61 -3.31
N GLU A 19 -7.38 9.46 -4.31
CA GLU A 19 -6.78 10.61 -4.98
C GLU A 19 -7.84 11.54 -5.60
N GLU A 20 -8.89 10.98 -6.20
CA GLU A 20 -9.98 11.75 -6.80
C GLU A 20 -10.77 12.54 -5.75
N ILE A 21 -11.05 11.92 -4.59
CA ILE A 21 -11.80 12.57 -3.51
C ILE A 21 -10.98 13.65 -2.81
N TYR A 22 -9.72 13.34 -2.48
CA TYR A 22 -8.90 14.19 -1.62
C TYR A 22 -7.99 15.14 -2.39
N GLY A 23 -7.89 15.02 -3.72
CA GLY A 23 -7.04 15.87 -4.55
C GLY A 23 -5.54 15.67 -4.31
N ILE A 24 -5.14 14.57 -3.65
CA ILE A 24 -3.74 14.24 -3.37
C ILE A 24 -3.23 13.14 -4.30
N ARG A 25 -1.90 12.95 -4.34
CA ARG A 25 -1.28 11.86 -5.09
C ARG A 25 -0.66 10.82 -4.15
N ILE A 26 -1.08 9.57 -4.31
CA ILE A 26 -0.68 8.41 -3.50
C ILE A 26 0.15 7.47 -4.38
N ASN A 27 1.48 7.59 -4.29
CA ASN A 27 2.39 6.72 -5.04
C ASN A 27 2.72 5.42 -4.30
N TYR A 28 2.65 5.44 -2.97
CA TYR A 28 3.02 4.32 -2.11
C TYR A 28 1.93 4.07 -1.08
N LEU A 29 1.64 2.79 -0.83
CA LEU A 29 0.74 2.36 0.22
C LEU A 29 1.46 1.37 1.14
N PRO A 30 1.63 1.68 2.43
CA PRO A 30 2.16 0.72 3.39
C PRO A 30 1.30 -0.54 3.48
N LEU A 31 1.95 -1.71 3.35
CA LEU A 31 1.33 -3.02 3.50
C LEU A 31 1.67 -3.63 4.86
N LEU A 32 2.94 -3.55 5.25
CA LEU A 32 3.45 -3.98 6.55
C LEU A 32 4.33 -2.89 7.12
N ILE A 33 4.15 -2.60 8.41
CA ILE A 33 4.94 -1.65 9.17
C ILE A 33 5.52 -2.39 10.37
N GLY A 34 6.85 -2.47 10.43
CA GLY A 34 7.61 -3.21 11.43
C GLY A 34 9.08 -2.76 11.41
N GLU A 35 10.03 -3.67 11.59
CA GLU A 35 11.46 -3.36 11.44
C GLU A 35 11.80 -2.90 10.01
N GLU A 36 11.09 -3.46 9.03
CA GLU A 36 11.18 -3.05 7.64
C GLU A 36 9.79 -2.68 7.12
N THR A 37 9.65 -1.47 6.57
CA THR A 37 8.39 -1.01 5.97
C THR A 37 8.29 -1.53 4.53
N ILE A 38 7.28 -2.35 4.28
CA ILE A 38 6.96 -2.89 2.96
C ILE A 38 5.78 -2.13 2.38
N VAL A 39 5.90 -1.67 1.14
CA VAL A 39 4.92 -0.81 0.46
C VAL A 39 4.52 -1.38 -0.89
N LEU A 40 3.29 -1.11 -1.33
CA LEU A 40 2.86 -1.22 -2.71
C LEU A 40 3.20 0.08 -3.44
N ASP A 41 4.03 0.01 -4.49
CA ASP A 41 4.33 1.13 -5.37
C ASP A 41 3.35 1.12 -6.54
N ARG A 42 2.44 2.09 -6.58
CA ARG A 42 1.40 2.15 -7.63
C ARG A 42 1.97 2.46 -9.02
N ARG A 43 3.18 3.03 -9.11
CA ARG A 43 3.76 3.45 -10.40
C ARG A 43 4.13 2.26 -11.27
N ASP A 44 4.53 1.16 -10.67
CA ASP A 44 4.87 -0.09 -11.37
C ASP A 44 4.11 -1.32 -10.85
N GLY A 45 3.26 -1.15 -9.83
CA GLY A 45 2.46 -2.20 -9.21
C GLY A 45 3.27 -3.20 -8.39
N ARG A 46 4.55 -2.90 -8.09
CA ARG A 46 5.44 -3.83 -7.37
C ARG A 46 5.40 -3.55 -5.87
N ILE A 47 5.58 -4.62 -5.10
CA ILE A 47 5.78 -4.52 -3.66
C ILE A 47 7.27 -4.33 -3.39
N LYS A 48 7.62 -3.33 -2.59
CA LYS A 48 8.99 -2.86 -2.37
C LYS A 48 9.25 -2.64 -0.89
N ARG A 49 10.52 -2.69 -0.53
CA ARG A 49 11.00 -2.10 0.72
C ARG A 49 11.05 -0.59 0.59
N LEU A 50 10.54 0.13 1.58
CA LEU A 50 10.56 1.59 1.54
C LEU A 50 11.99 2.15 1.69
N GLY A 51 12.81 1.52 2.53
CA GLY A 51 14.16 1.98 2.88
C GLY A 51 15.11 2.06 1.69
N ASP A 52 15.14 1.02 0.84
CA ASP A 52 16.03 0.96 -0.33
C ASP A 52 15.29 1.01 -1.68
N LYS A 53 13.95 1.05 -1.66
CA LYS A 53 13.07 1.08 -2.84
C LYS A 53 13.23 -0.13 -3.76
N LYS A 54 13.85 -1.23 -3.30
CA LYS A 54 14.00 -2.44 -4.10
C LYS A 54 12.71 -3.26 -4.08
N PRO A 55 12.28 -3.80 -5.23
CA PRO A 55 11.24 -4.80 -5.27
C PRO A 55 11.61 -6.03 -4.45
N LEU A 56 10.64 -6.59 -3.75
CA LEU A 56 10.78 -7.91 -3.16
C LEU A 56 10.93 -8.97 -4.26
N SER A 57 11.80 -9.94 -4.02
CA SER A 57 11.91 -11.15 -4.84
C SER A 57 10.68 -12.04 -4.66
N ASP A 58 10.49 -12.99 -5.58
CA ASP A 58 9.37 -13.94 -5.52
C ASP A 58 9.42 -14.80 -4.26
N GLU A 59 10.61 -15.12 -3.73
CA GLU A 59 10.76 -15.89 -2.49
C GLU A 59 10.28 -15.08 -1.29
N GLU A 60 10.73 -13.83 -1.17
CA GLU A 60 10.30 -12.92 -0.10
C GLU A 60 8.79 -12.64 -0.17
N LEU A 61 8.24 -12.50 -1.38
CA LEU A 61 6.81 -12.32 -1.58
C LEU A 61 6.00 -13.54 -1.11
N ARG A 62 6.49 -14.76 -1.34
CA ARG A 62 5.82 -15.97 -0.85
C ARG A 62 5.86 -16.06 0.66
N THR A 63 6.98 -15.70 1.28
CA THR A 63 7.11 -15.69 2.74
C THR A 63 6.19 -14.66 3.40
N LEU A 64 5.97 -13.51 2.77
CA LEU A 64 5.16 -12.42 3.31
C LEU A 64 3.71 -12.41 2.80
N GLU A 65 3.31 -13.33 1.91
CA GLU A 65 2.00 -13.29 1.24
C GLU A 65 0.85 -13.32 2.25
N GLU A 66 0.91 -14.22 3.25
CA GLU A 66 -0.14 -14.35 4.26
C GLU A 66 -0.23 -13.12 5.17
N ASP A 67 0.91 -12.61 5.64
CA ASP A 67 0.97 -11.42 6.49
C ASP A 67 0.40 -10.18 5.79
N ILE A 68 0.77 -9.97 4.52
CA ILE A 68 0.26 -8.87 3.71
C ILE A 68 -1.26 -9.00 3.53
N ILE A 69 -1.74 -10.20 3.19
CA ILE A 69 -3.17 -10.44 3.01
C ILE A 69 -3.92 -10.20 4.32
N GLN A 70 -3.40 -10.70 5.44
CA GLN A 70 -4.02 -10.49 6.75
C GLN A 70 -4.04 -9.00 7.14
N ALA A 71 -2.99 -8.24 6.82
CA ALA A 71 -2.97 -6.80 7.04
C ALA A 71 -4.07 -6.07 6.25
N ILE A 72 -4.36 -6.51 5.03
CA ILE A 72 -5.43 -5.98 4.19
C ILE A 72 -6.80 -6.41 4.73
N GLU A 73 -6.99 -7.70 4.99
CA GLU A 73 -8.27 -8.24 5.48
C GLU A 73 -8.65 -7.70 6.87
N SER A 74 -7.66 -7.40 7.72
CA SER A 74 -7.88 -6.77 9.03
C SER A 74 -8.15 -5.27 8.98
N GLY A 75 -8.04 -4.63 7.80
CA GLY A 75 -8.25 -3.19 7.63
C GLY A 75 -7.08 -2.31 8.06
N LYS A 76 -5.91 -2.89 8.40
CA LYS A 76 -4.72 -2.12 8.79
C LYS A 76 -4.20 -1.26 7.64
N VAL A 77 -4.24 -1.80 6.41
CA VAL A 77 -3.80 -1.08 5.21
C VAL A 77 -4.72 0.11 4.92
N GLU A 78 -6.03 -0.07 5.05
CA GLU A 78 -7.02 1.00 4.95
C GLU A 78 -6.79 2.07 6.01
N LEU A 79 -6.48 1.69 7.26
CA LEU A 79 -6.13 2.64 8.30
C LEU A 79 -4.93 3.49 7.90
N TYR A 80 -3.86 2.90 7.36
CA TYR A 80 -2.69 3.66 6.88
C TYR A 80 -3.03 4.60 5.72
N LEU A 81 -3.84 4.14 4.78
CA LEU A 81 -4.36 4.97 3.70
C LEU A 81 -5.13 6.17 4.28
N THR A 82 -6.01 5.94 5.25
CA THR A 82 -6.82 7.00 5.89
C THR A 82 -5.98 7.99 6.69
N LEU A 83 -4.99 7.53 7.45
CA LEU A 83 -4.09 8.39 8.22
C LEU A 83 -3.24 9.29 7.31
N THR A 84 -2.95 8.84 6.09
CA THR A 84 -2.25 9.66 5.08
C THR A 84 -3.10 10.89 4.66
N PHE A 85 -4.43 10.83 4.83
CA PHE A 85 -5.33 11.98 4.62
C PHE A 85 -5.48 12.87 5.86
N GLY A 86 -4.81 12.58 6.99
CA GLY A 86 -5.01 13.32 8.24
C GLY A 86 -4.12 14.55 8.38
N GLU A 87 -2.92 14.55 7.78
CA GLU A 87 -1.89 15.57 8.09
C GLU A 87 -1.55 16.54 6.93
N ASP A 88 -1.88 16.22 5.67
CA ASP A 88 -1.51 17.04 4.49
C ASP A 88 -2.70 17.68 3.73
N VAL A 89 -3.94 17.48 4.18
CA VAL A 89 -5.14 18.15 3.61
C VAL A 89 -5.64 19.22 4.58
N GLY A 90 -4.84 20.28 4.76
CA GLY A 90 -5.37 21.55 5.24
C GLY A 90 -6.49 22.04 4.31
N PRO A 91 -7.47 22.82 4.81
CA PRO A 91 -8.58 23.28 4.00
C PRO A 91 -8.06 24.01 2.75
N PRO A 92 -8.66 23.79 1.56
CA PRO A 92 -8.31 24.56 0.37
C PRO A 92 -8.58 26.05 0.64
N LEU A 93 -7.57 26.89 0.36
CA LEU A 93 -7.70 28.35 0.30
C LEU A 93 -8.64 28.77 -0.84
#